data_AF-A0A250V3G0-F1
#
_entry.id   AF-A0A250V3G0-F1
#
_cell.length_a   1.000
_cell.length_b   1.000
_cell.length_c   1.000
_cell.angle_alpha   90.00
_cell.angle_beta   90.00
_cell.angle_gamma   90.00
#
_symmetry.space_group_name_H-M   'P 1'
#
loop_
_entity.id
_entity.type
_entity.pdbx_description
1 polymer ?
#
loop_
_entity_poly.entity_id
_entity_poly.type
_entity_poly.pdbx_seq_one_letter_code
_entity_poly.pdbx_strand_id
1 'polypeptide(L)' 'MFTDPAMLPLLARLAEPACAGGAVGRDQADEWLAEQRRRAEAGRFLVAIPFFVASASA' A
#
# COMPACT_ATOMS: atom_id res chain seq x y z
N MET A 1 -5.10 -13.93 6.29
CA MET A 1 -5.82 -12.64 6.26
C MET A 1 -4.78 -11.58 5.91
N PHE A 2 -5.04 -10.67 4.95
CA PHE A 2 -4.07 -9.64 4.51
C PHE A 2 -3.76 -8.57 5.57
N THR A 3 -4.20 -8.79 6.81
CA THR A 3 -4.07 -7.89 7.96
C THR A 3 -2.89 -8.26 8.86
N ASP A 4 -1.99 -9.11 8.40
CA ASP A 4 -0.76 -9.41 9.14
C ASP A 4 0.35 -8.39 8.79
N PRO A 5 1.05 -7.80 9.78
CA PRO A 5 2.24 -6.98 9.57
C PRO A 5 3.30 -7.62 8.65
N ALA A 6 3.39 -8.95 8.60
CA ALA A 6 4.28 -9.69 7.71
C ALA A 6 4.00 -9.44 6.21
N MET A 7 2.87 -8.81 5.87
CA MET A 7 2.54 -8.43 4.50
C MET A 7 3.14 -7.07 4.08
N LEU A 8 3.67 -6.26 5.01
CA LEU A 8 4.30 -4.96 4.68
C LEU A 8 5.38 -5.03 3.60
N PRO A 9 6.32 -6.01 3.63
CA PRO A 9 7.33 -6.14 2.59
C PRO A 9 6.72 -6.39 1.20
N LEU A 10 5.61 -7.14 1.13
CA LEU A 10 4.89 -7.36 -0.14
C LEU A 10 4.31 -6.05 -0.67
N LEU A 11 3.69 -5.24 0.19
CA LEU A 11 3.11 -3.95 -0.22
C LEU A 11 4.18 -2.98 -0.72
N ALA A 12 5.34 -2.93 -0.05
CA ALA A 12 6.47 -2.11 -0.49
C ALA A 12 6.96 -2.50 -1.89
N ARG A 13 7.00 -3.82 -2.19
CA ARG A 13 7.36 -4.32 -3.53
C ARG A 13 6.35 -4.01 -4.63
N LEU A 14 5.08 -3.81 -4.28
CA LEU A 14 4.01 -3.47 -5.23
C LEU A 14 3.92 -1.95 -5.48
N ALA A 15 4.35 -1.12 -4.53
CA ALA A 15 4.35 0.33 -4.67
C ALA A 15 5.31 0.82 -5.77
N GLU A 16 6.46 0.16 -5.94
CA GLU A 16 7.47 0.52 -6.94
C GLU A 16 6.95 0.42 -8.39
N PRO A 17 6.39 -0.71 -8.87
CA PRO A 17 5.83 -0.78 -10.21
C PRO A 17 4.60 0.12 -10.39
N ALA A 18 3.82 0.36 -9.34
CA ALA A 18 2.69 1.30 -9.37
C ALA A 18 3.13 2.75 -9.60
N CYS A 19 4.24 3.17 -8.97
CA CYS A 19 4.86 4.48 -9.22
C CYS A 19 5.43 4.54 -10.64
N ALA A 20 6.15 3.50 -11.08
CA ALA A 20 6.76 3.45 -12.40
C ALA A 20 5.73 3.50 -13.54
N GLY A 21 4.56 2.89 -13.33
CA GLY A 21 3.42 2.94 -14.25
C GLY A 21 2.61 4.24 -14.18
N GLY A 22 2.95 5.18 -13.30
CA GLY A 22 2.23 6.44 -13.13
C GLY A 22 0.85 6.32 -12.48
N ALA A 23 0.50 5.14 -11.94
CA ALA A 23 -0.78 4.92 -11.26
C ALA A 23 -0.86 5.67 -9.92
N VAL A 24 0.28 6.01 -9.32
CA VAL A 24 0.40 6.80 -8.10
C VAL A 24 1.64 7.69 -8.16
N GLY A 25 1.58 8.87 -7.54
CA GLY A 25 2.77 9.68 -7.29
C GLY A 25 3.68 9.04 -6.23
N ARG A 26 5.00 9.26 -6.32
CA ARG A 26 5.95 8.69 -5.37
C ARG A 26 5.69 9.14 -3.94
N ASP A 27 5.46 10.43 -3.73
CA ASP A 27 5.17 11.00 -2.41
C ASP A 27 3.90 10.39 -1.79
N GLN A 28 2.87 10.17 -2.62
CA GLN A 28 1.62 9.53 -2.19
C GLN A 28 1.82 8.05 -1.83
N ALA A 29 2.67 7.33 -2.57
CA ALA A 29 3.02 5.94 -2.24
C ALA A 29 3.80 5.83 -0.93
N ASP A 30 4.74 6.74 -0.70
CA ASP A 30 5.57 6.77 0.50
C ASP A 30 4.74 7.15 1.75
N GLU A 31 3.83 8.13 1.63
CA GLU A 31 2.88 8.49 2.69
C GLU A 31 1.95 7.31 3.05
N TRP A 32 1.44 6.63 2.04
CA TRP A 32 0.59 5.46 2.22
C TRP A 32 1.34 4.30 2.92
N LEU A 33 2.57 3.98 2.51
CA LEU A 33 3.39 2.95 3.16
C LEU A 33 3.71 3.29 4.62
N ALA A 34 4.00 4.57 4.92
CA ALA A 34 4.22 5.02 6.28
C ALA A 34 2.97 4.83 7.16
N GLU A 35 1.80 5.10 6.60
CA GLU A 35 0.52 4.85 7.27
C GLU A 35 0.24 3.36 7.49
N GLN A 36 0.54 2.51 6.51
CA GLN A 36 0.40 1.05 6.66
C GLN A 36 1.30 0.52 7.78
N ARG A 37 2.53 1.04 7.91
CA ARG A 37 3.44 0.66 9.00
C ARG A 37 2.92 1.07 10.38
N ARG A 38 2.44 2.30 10.54
CA ARG A 38 1.81 2.76 11.80
C ARG A 38 0.61 1.89 12.20
N ARG A 39 -0.19 1.45 11.23
CA ARG A 39 -1.35 0.56 11.47
C ARG A 39 -0.92 -0.85 11.88
N ALA A 40 0.14 -1.37 11.27
CA ALA A 40 0.74 -2.64 11.65
C ALA A 40 1.22 -2.64 13.11
N GLU A 41 1.94 -1.60 13.50
CA GLU A 41 2.44 -1.43 14.87
C GLU A 41 1.31 -1.32 15.90
N ALA A 42 0.16 -0.74 15.51
CA ALA A 42 -1.01 -0.58 16.38
C ALA A 42 -1.94 -1.81 16.42
N GLY A 43 -1.58 -2.95 15.80
CA GLY A 43 -2.45 -4.14 15.72
C GLY A 43 -3.73 -3.93 14.90
N ARG A 44 -3.77 -2.88 14.07
CA ARG A 44 -4.90 -2.48 13.22
C ARG A 44 -4.50 -2.44 11.75
N PHE A 45 -3.61 -3.35 11.34
CA PHE A 45 -3.20 -3.46 9.94
C PHE A 45 -4.41 -3.88 9.11
N LEU A 46 -5.14 -2.92 8.59
CA LEU A 46 -5.96 -3.16 7.42
C LEU A 46 -5.04 -2.98 6.24
N VAL A 47 -4.78 -4.04 5.47
CA VAL A 47 -4.61 -3.88 4.03
C VAL A 47 -5.90 -3.24 3.53
N ALA A 48 -5.91 -1.92 3.61
CA ALA A 48 -6.89 -1.12 2.95
C ALA A 48 -6.57 -1.28 1.46
N ILE A 49 -7.24 -2.24 0.82
CA ILE A 49 -7.33 -2.34 -0.64
C ILE A 49 -8.06 -1.13 -1.31
N PRO A 50 -8.69 -0.13 -0.66
CA PRO A 50 -9.22 1.00 -1.40
C PRO A 50 -8.15 2.09 -1.54
N PHE A 51 -7.37 2.01 -2.61
CA PHE A 51 -6.97 3.17 -3.43
C PHE A 51 -6.38 2.71 -4.78
N PHE A 52 -5.90 1.47 -4.88
CA PHE A 52 -5.34 0.92 -6.13
C PHE A 52 -6.30 0.14 -7.02
N VAL A 53 -7.54 -0.12 -6.58
CA VAL A 53 -8.54 -0.79 -7.44
C VAL A 53 -9.24 0.21 -8.36
N ALA A 54 -9.25 1.51 -8.05
CA ALA A 54 -9.92 2.53 -8.87
C ALA A 54 -9.19 2.84 -10.19
N SER A 55 -7.92 2.45 -10.34
CA SER A 55 -7.14 2.62 -11.58
C SER A 55 -7.00 1.35 -12.41
N ALA A 56 -7.64 0.24 -12.00
CA ALA A 56 -7.60 -1.05 -12.71
C ALA A 56 -8.85 -1.31 -13.58
N SER A 57 -9.60 -0.26 -13.93
CA SER A 57 -10.75 -0.35 -14.84
C SER A 57 -10.63 0.69 -15.95
N ALA A 58 -9.96 0.29 -17.04
CA ALA A 58 -10.43 0.35 -18.44
C ALA A 58 -9.44 -0.45 -19.31
#